data_AF-A0A0U1E0W4-F1
#
_entry.id   AF-A0A0U1E0W4-F1
#
_cell.length_a   1.000
_cell.length_b   1.000
_cell.length_c   1.000
_cell.angle_alpha   90.00
_cell.angle_beta   90.00
_cell.angle_gamma   90.00
#
_symmetry.space_group_name_H-M   'P 1'
#
loop_
_entity.id
_entity.type
_entity.pdbx_description
1 polymer ?
#
loop_
_entity_poly.entity_id
_entity_poly.type
_entity_poly.pdbx_seq_one_letter_code
_entity_poly.pdbx_strand_id
1 'polypeptide(L)' 'MKPISTVPRALATVDMATGEEAVAIHQRSDVCAVPAAGVVVETMVALVVARAVLEKFGGDSLAETRANIDAT' A
#
# COMPACT_ATOMS: atom_id res chain seq x y z
N MET A 1 -6.05 3.46 7.29
CA MET A 1 -5.99 1.99 7.06
C MET A 1 -7.13 1.36 7.85
N LYS A 2 -8.07 0.66 7.18
CA LYS A 2 -9.06 -0.15 7.91
C LYS A 2 -8.36 -1.37 8.55
N PRO A 3 -8.89 -1.94 9.66
CA PRO A 3 -8.42 -3.24 10.14
C PRO A 3 -8.46 -4.26 9.00
N ILE A 4 -7.32 -4.89 8.72
CA ILE A 4 -7.17 -5.75 7.54
C ILE A 4 -7.52 -7.21 7.83
N SER A 5 -7.31 -7.66 9.06
CA SER A 5 -7.64 -9.01 9.49
C SER A 5 -9.11 -9.13 9.83
N THR A 6 -9.81 -10.07 9.19
CA THR A 6 -11.18 -10.47 9.53
C THR A 6 -11.25 -10.90 11.00
N VAL A 7 -12.19 -10.36 11.77
CA VAL A 7 -12.38 -10.75 13.17
C VAL A 7 -12.99 -12.16 13.23
N PRO A 8 -12.32 -13.15 13.86
CA PRO A 8 -12.80 -14.53 13.88
C PRO A 8 -14.20 -14.65 14.51
N ARG A 9 -15.10 -15.34 13.80
CA ARG A 9 -16.48 -15.66 14.22
C ARG A 9 -17.43 -14.47 14.40
N ALA A 10 -17.03 -13.26 14.03
CA ALA A 10 -17.83 -12.05 14.28
C ALA A 10 -18.62 -11.54 13.07
N LEU A 11 -18.22 -11.90 11.84
CA LEU A 11 -18.78 -11.30 10.63
C LEU A 11 -19.68 -12.29 9.89
N ALA A 12 -20.96 -11.95 9.77
CA ALA A 12 -21.91 -12.67 8.92
C ALA A 12 -21.59 -12.45 7.43
N THR A 13 -21.76 -13.49 6.63
CA THR A 13 -21.62 -13.49 5.17
C THR A 13 -22.57 -14.54 4.58
N VAL A 14 -22.53 -14.73 3.26
CA VAL A 14 -23.29 -15.76 2.56
C VAL A 14 -22.32 -16.78 1.95
N ASP A 15 -22.64 -18.07 2.02
CA ASP A 15 -21.96 -19.09 1.23
C ASP A 15 -22.43 -18.99 -0.22
N MET A 16 -21.51 -18.70 -1.15
CA MET A 16 -21.85 -18.51 -2.56
C MET A 16 -22.19 -19.82 -3.29
N ALA A 17 -21.89 -20.99 -2.73
CA ALA A 17 -22.26 -22.28 -3.30
C ALA A 17 -23.71 -22.68 -2.96
N THR A 18 -24.20 -22.31 -1.78
CA THR A 18 -25.52 -22.73 -1.28
C THR A 18 -26.54 -21.58 -1.19
N GLY A 19 -26.07 -20.34 -1.06
CA GLY A 19 -26.90 -19.16 -0.79
C GLY A 19 -27.30 -19.00 0.67
N GLU A 20 -26.83 -19.87 1.57
CA GLU A 20 -27.18 -19.87 3.00
C GLU A 20 -26.32 -18.88 3.82
N GLU A 21 -26.80 -18.54 5.01
CA GLU A 21 -26.04 -17.75 5.98
C GLU A 21 -24.77 -18.48 6.42
N ALA A 22 -23.66 -17.75 6.48
CA ALA A 22 -22.36 -18.26 6.87
C ALA A 22 -21.59 -17.25 7.73
N VAL A 23 -20.48 -17.69 8.31
CA VAL A 23 -19.57 -16.84 9.09
C VAL A 23 -18.24 -16.73 8.37
N ALA A 24 -17.74 -15.50 8.19
CA ALA A 24 -16.52 -15.26 7.44
C ALA A 24 -15.30 -15.91 8.11
N ILE A 25 -14.48 -16.59 7.31
CA ILE A 25 -13.19 -17.11 7.74
C ILE A 25 -12.13 -16.00 7.72
N HIS A 26 -11.21 -16.03 8.67
CA HIS A 26 -10.04 -15.16 8.66
C HIS A 26 -8.92 -15.82 7.85
N GLN A 27 -8.22 -15.04 7.02
CA GLN A 27 -7.08 -15.50 6.23
C GLN A 27 -5.73 -15.17 6.87
N ARG A 28 -5.75 -14.33 7.91
CA ARG A 28 -4.59 -13.83 8.65
C ARG A 28 -5.00 -13.56 10.10
N SER A 29 -4.03 -13.57 11.01
CA SER A 29 -4.30 -13.58 12.46
C SER A 29 -3.66 -12.43 13.23
N ASP A 30 -2.93 -11.53 12.57
CA ASP A 30 -2.39 -10.34 13.22
C ASP A 30 -3.49 -9.35 13.59
N VAL A 31 -3.33 -8.71 14.75
CA VAL A 31 -4.30 -7.74 15.27
C VAL A 31 -4.16 -6.38 14.60
N CYS A 32 -2.93 -5.96 14.30
CA CYS A 32 -2.65 -4.65 13.72
C CYS A 32 -1.46 -4.72 12.77
N ALA A 33 -1.70 -4.31 11.51
CA ALA A 33 -0.66 -4.19 10.48
C ALA A 33 -0.31 -2.73 10.16
N VAL A 34 -0.76 -1.76 10.96
CA VAL A 34 -0.48 -0.33 10.74
C VAL A 34 1.03 -0.02 10.68
N PRO A 35 1.90 -0.59 11.54
CA PRO A 35 3.33 -0.33 11.44
C PRO A 35 3.93 -0.79 10.10
N ALA A 36 3.59 -2.01 9.66
CA ALA A 36 4.07 -2.53 8.38
C ALA A 36 3.47 -1.76 7.18
N ALA A 37 2.21 -1.32 7.29
CA ALA A 37 1.59 -0.47 6.28
C ALA A 37 2.28 0.90 6.17
N GLY A 38 2.88 1.41 7.25
CA GLY A 38 3.71 2.63 7.22
C GLY A 38 4.87 2.51 6.22
N VAL A 39 5.61 1.41 6.26
CA VAL A 39 6.70 1.12 5.30
C VAL A 39 6.19 1.07 3.86
N VAL A 40 5.01 0.47 3.64
CA VAL A 40 4.37 0.46 2.31
C VAL A 40 4.02 1.88 1.86
N VAL A 41 3.48 2.71 2.75
CA VAL A 41 3.16 4.12 2.45
C VAL A 41 4.42 4.90 2.09
N GLU A 42 5.50 4.79 2.87
CA GLU A 42 6.79 5.42 2.56
C GLU A 42 7.31 5.00 1.18
N THR A 43 7.21 3.72 0.85
CA THR A 43 7.62 3.18 -0.46
C THR A 43 6.81 3.81 -1.59
N MET A 44 5.49 3.89 -1.45
CA MET A 44 4.63 4.49 -2.47
C MET A 44 4.88 5.98 -2.63
N VAL A 45 5.14 6.70 -1.53
CA VAL A 45 5.53 8.12 -1.56
C VAL A 45 6.86 8.29 -2.29
N ALA A 46 7.87 7.46 -1.98
CA ALA A 46 9.18 7.52 -2.63
C ALA A 46 9.08 7.32 -4.15
N LEU A 47 8.26 6.38 -4.62
CA LEU A 47 8.03 6.16 -6.05
C LEU A 47 7.42 7.38 -6.74
N VAL A 48 6.39 7.98 -6.12
CA VAL A 48 5.69 9.14 -6.70
C VAL A 48 6.58 10.37 -6.69
N VAL A 49 7.32 10.61 -5.60
CA VAL A 49 8.27 11.72 -5.49
C VAL A 49 9.41 11.55 -6.48
N ALA A 50 10.01 10.37 -6.59
CA ALA A 50 11.08 10.09 -7.56
C ALA A 50 10.60 10.32 -9.00
N ARG A 51 9.39 9.87 -9.35
CA ARG A 51 8.79 10.12 -10.66
C ARG A 51 8.61 11.63 -10.91
N ALA A 52 8.07 12.36 -9.94
CA ALA A 52 7.88 13.82 -10.07
C ALA A 52 9.20 14.59 -10.20
N VAL A 53 10.25 14.14 -9.49
CA VAL A 53 11.61 14.69 -9.63
C VAL A 53 12.13 14.45 -11.04
N LEU A 54 12.04 13.22 -11.56
CA LEU A 54 12.49 12.90 -12.92
C LEU A 54 11.64 13.62 -14.00
N GLU A 55 10.35 13.81 -13.77
CA GLU A 55 9.48 14.57 -14.67
C GLU A 55 9.84 16.07 -14.70
N LYS A 56 10.18 16.65 -13.55
CA LYS A 56 10.54 18.07 -13.44
C LYS A 56 11.95 18.37 -13.94
N PHE A 57 12.93 17.52 -13.58
CA PHE A 57 14.35 17.80 -13.77
C PHE A 57 15.00 16.96 -14.88
N GLY A 58 14.35 15.88 -15.33
CA GLY A 58 14.87 15.01 -16.39
C GLY A 58 16.24 14.39 -16.10
N GLY A 59 16.95 14.08 -17.18
CA GLY A 59 18.28 13.49 -17.18
C GLY A 59 18.28 11.97 -17.25
N ASP A 60 19.25 11.43 -17.97
CA ASP A 60 19.42 9.98 -18.19
C ASP A 60 20.52 9.38 -17.28
N SER A 61 21.21 10.24 -16.51
CA SER A 61 22.16 9.84 -15.48
C SER A 61 21.94 10.63 -14.20
N LEU A 62 22.30 10.04 -13.06
CA LEU A 62 22.16 10.69 -11.75
C LEU A 62 22.92 12.02 -11.67
N ALA A 63 24.09 12.11 -12.32
CA ALA A 63 24.89 13.33 -12.34
C ALA A 63 24.19 14.47 -13.10
N GLU A 64 23.54 14.15 -14.22
CA GLU A 64 22.77 15.11 -15.02
C GLU A 64 21.52 15.58 -14.26
N THR A 65 20.72 14.66 -13.72
CA THR A 65 19.54 15.03 -12.90
C THR A 65 19.94 15.93 -11.73
N ARG A 66 21.08 15.65 -11.07
CA ARG A 66 21.60 16.50 -9.98
C ARG A 66 21.97 17.90 -10.47
N ALA A 67 22.70 18.01 -11.59
CA ALA A 67 23.05 19.32 -12.16
C ALA A 67 21.81 20.16 -12.52
N ASN A 68 20.76 19.52 -13.04
CA ASN A 68 19.49 20.19 -13.37
C ASN A 68 18.74 20.68 -12.12
N ILE A 69 18.82 19.92 -11.02
CA ILE A 69 18.27 20.34 -9.71
C ILE A 69 19.03 21.57 -9.19
N ASP A 70 20.36 21.52 -9.19
CA ASP A 70 21.21 22.58 -8.63
C ASP A 70 21.19 23.89 -9.45
N ALA A 71 20.81 23.82 -10.72
CA ALA A 71 20.70 24.96 -11.63
C ALA A 71 19.36 25.72 -11.51
N THR A 72 18.40 25.22 -10.72
CA THR A 72 17.09 25.83 -10.48
C THR A 72 17.10 26.63 -9.17
#